data_AF-A0A3N5JIN7-F1
#
_entry.id   AF-A0A3N5JIN7-F1
#
_cell.length_a   1.000
_cell.length_b   1.000
_cell.length_c   1.000
_cell.angle_alpha   90.00
_cell.angle_beta   90.00
_cell.angle_gamma   90.00
#
_symmetry.space_group_name_H-M   'P 1'
#
loop_
_entity.id
_entity.type
_entity.pdbx_description
1 polymer ?
#
loop_
_entity_poly.entity_id
_entity_poly.type
_entity_poly.pdbx_seq_one_letter_code
_entity_poly.pdbx_strand_id
1 'polypeptide(L)'
;MSNNSLIPAWIGQFSLEPEVLFCETENQFTGKNALLRFLCTPTIPYDLQSVYRRFQEIDRKSPHMFFVPHENIILDRLYWPLRHAKASYILGNCLGTISLCGMVAEMVAILIFDINMVYSNESGNCSDISQRKNSVNFEKLGQAKRIKKLFDSKFIDEDIRNKLDSIRKIRNKYLHFFSQSYVDIEKESIEMFCLTANVILITTMPGYQDGAAVLSPILRKHLEQQGIL
;
A
#
# COMPACT_ATOMS: atom_id res chain seq x y z
N MET A 1 31.51 8.78 14.00
CA MET A 1 30.55 9.89 14.16
C MET A 1 29.36 9.58 13.28
N SER A 2 28.20 9.25 13.85
CA SER A 2 26.98 9.02 13.09
C SER A 2 26.46 10.37 12.59
N ASN A 3 26.52 10.60 11.27
CA ASN A 3 25.80 11.70 10.64
C ASN A 3 24.30 11.44 10.84
N ASN A 4 23.69 12.15 11.79
CA ASN A 4 22.24 12.16 11.96
C ASN A 4 21.64 13.07 10.88
N SER A 5 21.41 12.51 9.70
CA SER A 5 20.64 13.14 8.63
C SER A 5 19.16 13.20 9.03
N LEU A 6 18.60 14.39 9.15
CA LEU A 6 17.17 14.61 9.36
C LEU A 6 16.43 14.43 8.04
N ILE A 7 15.42 13.55 8.02
CA ILE A 7 14.61 13.28 6.82
C ILE A 7 13.19 13.78 7.08
N PRO A 8 12.64 14.65 6.22
CA PRO A 8 11.24 15.03 6.29
C PRO A 8 10.37 13.78 6.13
N ALA A 9 9.34 13.67 6.95
CA ALA A 9 8.46 12.52 6.94
C ALA A 9 7.02 12.91 7.09
N TRP A 10 6.16 12.08 6.52
CA TRP A 10 4.74 12.18 6.75
C TRP A 10 4.34 11.27 7.91
N ILE A 11 3.56 11.81 8.85
CA ILE A 11 3.07 11.09 10.04
C ILE A 11 1.62 10.66 9.80
N GLY A 12 1.37 9.37 10.06
CA GLY A 12 0.06 8.71 9.98
C GLY A 12 -1.03 9.39 10.81
N GLN A 13 -1.91 10.18 10.18
CA GLN A 13 -3.07 10.80 10.87
C GLN A 13 -4.27 9.86 11.14
N PHE A 14 -4.19 8.57 10.80
CA PHE A 14 -5.36 7.66 10.80
C PHE A 14 -5.22 6.40 11.67
N SER A 15 -4.29 6.37 12.61
CA SER A 15 -4.37 5.40 13.71
C SER A 15 -5.28 5.99 14.78
N LEU A 16 -6.25 5.22 15.27
CA LEU A 16 -7.13 5.67 16.36
C LEU A 16 -6.31 6.11 17.57
N GLU A 17 -6.46 7.36 18.01
CA GLU A 17 -6.36 7.67 19.44
C GLU A 17 -7.68 7.27 20.13
N PRO A 18 -7.68 6.87 21.41
CA PRO A 18 -8.87 6.37 22.07
C PRO A 18 -9.90 7.49 22.26
N GLU A 19 -11.16 7.14 21.99
CA GLU A 19 -12.39 7.81 22.42
C GLU A 19 -12.69 9.20 21.85
N VAL A 20 -13.32 9.22 20.67
CA VAL A 20 -14.22 10.32 20.29
C VAL A 20 -15.66 9.81 20.39
N LEU A 21 -16.36 10.28 21.42
CA LEU A 21 -17.79 10.05 21.64
C LEU A 21 -18.57 11.00 20.74
N PHE A 22 -19.08 10.51 19.61
CA PHE A 22 -20.01 11.29 18.78
C PHE A 22 -21.44 11.10 19.31
N CYS A 23 -21.90 12.06 20.12
CA CYS A 23 -23.33 12.34 20.22
C CYS A 23 -23.65 13.37 19.15
N GLU A 24 -24.61 13.09 18.26
CA GLU A 24 -25.71 14.03 18.00
C GLU A 24 -26.80 13.46 17.09
N THR A 25 -27.96 14.09 17.28
CA THR A 25 -29.34 13.71 17.02
C THR A 25 -29.83 13.92 15.59
N GLU A 26 -31.00 13.34 15.33
CA GLU A 26 -31.73 13.25 14.06
C GLU A 26 -32.02 14.54 13.29
N ASN A 27 -32.24 14.30 11.98
CA ASN A 27 -33.15 14.96 11.06
C ASN A 27 -32.79 16.35 10.52
N GLN A 28 -32.22 16.34 9.31
CA GLN A 28 -32.75 17.07 8.15
C GLN A 28 -32.13 16.50 6.86
N PHE A 29 -32.93 16.40 5.79
CA PHE A 29 -32.51 16.06 4.42
C PHE A 29 -31.62 17.19 3.84
N THR A 30 -30.43 17.37 4.42
CA THR A 30 -29.42 18.36 4.04
C THR A 30 -28.16 17.65 3.55
N GLY A 31 -27.39 18.32 2.68
CA GLY A 31 -26.42 17.73 1.75
C GLY A 31 -25.40 16.71 2.29
N LYS A 32 -25.17 16.63 3.62
CA LYS A 32 -24.29 15.64 4.24
C LYS A 32 -24.77 14.19 4.05
N ASN A 33 -26.06 13.91 4.29
CA ASN A 33 -26.61 12.56 4.13
C ASN A 33 -26.73 12.17 2.65
N ALA A 34 -27.02 13.13 1.77
CA ALA A 34 -27.02 12.92 0.34
C ALA A 34 -25.61 12.59 -0.18
N LEU A 35 -24.58 13.28 0.32
CA LEU A 35 -23.19 13.01 -0.01
C LEU A 35 -22.74 11.64 0.48
N LEU A 36 -23.01 11.27 1.74
CA LEU A 36 -22.65 9.95 2.26
C LEU A 36 -23.34 8.83 1.49
N ARG A 37 -24.63 9.01 1.15
CA ARG A 37 -25.37 8.06 0.31
C ARG A 37 -24.78 7.93 -1.10
N PHE A 38 -24.24 9.02 -1.65
CA PHE A 38 -23.55 9.00 -2.95
C PHE A 38 -22.19 8.31 -2.88
N LEU A 39 -21.43 8.56 -1.80
CA LEU A 39 -20.07 8.02 -1.62
C LEU A 39 -20.06 6.54 -1.24
N CYS A 40 -21.02 6.09 -0.42
CA CYS A 40 -21.12 4.70 -0.01
C CYS A 40 -21.67 3.81 -1.12
N THR A 41 -21.20 2.55 -1.17
CA THR A 41 -21.77 1.54 -2.07
C THR A 41 -23.29 1.43 -1.87
N PRO A 42 -24.11 1.34 -2.93
CA PRO A 42 -25.54 1.12 -2.78
C PRO A 42 -25.83 -0.09 -1.88
N THR A 43 -26.96 -0.06 -1.18
CA THR A 43 -27.45 -1.15 -0.29
C THR A 43 -26.71 -1.34 1.04
N ILE A 44 -25.58 -0.68 1.27
CA ILE A 44 -24.92 -0.70 2.58
C ILE A 44 -25.42 0.45 3.47
N PRO A 45 -25.36 0.29 4.80
CA PRO A 45 -25.57 1.40 5.74
C PRO A 45 -24.53 2.52 5.55
N TYR A 46 -25.03 3.75 5.31
CA TYR A 46 -24.24 4.95 4.99
C TYR A 46 -24.27 6.03 6.09
N ASP A 47 -24.87 5.73 7.24
CA ASP A 47 -24.80 6.59 8.41
C ASP A 47 -23.36 6.66 8.96
N LEU A 48 -23.03 7.75 9.67
CA LEU A 48 -21.68 7.98 10.20
C LEU A 48 -21.21 6.86 11.12
N GLN A 49 -22.10 6.26 11.92
CA GLN A 49 -21.75 5.19 12.84
C GLN A 49 -21.33 3.93 12.07
N SER A 50 -22.04 3.59 10.99
CA SER A 50 -21.69 2.47 10.11
C SER A 50 -20.36 2.70 9.37
N VAL A 51 -20.11 3.92 8.89
CA VAL A 51 -18.83 4.32 8.27
C VAL A 51 -17.69 4.19 9.29
N TYR A 52 -17.88 4.73 10.48
CA TYR A 52 -16.89 4.66 11.56
C TYR A 52 -16.60 3.22 12.00
N ARG A 53 -17.63 2.36 12.08
CA ARG A 53 -17.45 0.93 12.38
C ARG A 53 -16.55 0.22 11.35
N ARG A 54 -16.75 0.47 10.06
CA ARG A 54 -15.89 -0.08 9.00
C ARG A 54 -14.46 0.46 9.07
N PHE A 55 -14.30 1.73 9.42
CA PHE A 55 -12.98 2.30 9.72
C PHE A 55 -12.29 1.56 10.87
N GLN A 56 -12.96 1.38 12.00
CA GLN A 56 -12.41 0.63 13.14
C GLN A 56 -12.05 -0.82 12.76
N GLU A 57 -12.88 -1.47 11.95
CA GLU A 57 -12.63 -2.84 11.52
C GLU A 57 -11.33 -2.98 10.72
N ILE A 58 -11.14 -2.17 9.68
CA ILE A 58 -9.94 -2.23 8.86
C ILE A 58 -8.71 -1.73 9.61
N ASP A 59 -8.87 -0.71 10.47
CA ASP A 59 -7.77 -0.15 11.25
C ASP A 59 -7.19 -1.18 12.22
N ARG A 60 -8.04 -1.86 13.00
CA ARG A 60 -7.63 -2.88 13.98
C ARG A 60 -6.91 -4.09 13.37
N LYS A 61 -7.22 -4.42 12.12
CA LYS A 61 -6.62 -5.57 11.42
C LYS A 61 -5.37 -5.19 10.64
N SER A 62 -5.19 -3.91 10.34
CA SER A 62 -4.09 -3.43 9.51
C SER A 62 -2.82 -3.18 10.31
N PRO A 63 -1.62 -3.39 9.73
CA PRO A 63 -0.38 -2.97 10.37
C PRO A 63 -0.35 -1.43 10.50
N HIS A 64 0.12 -0.94 11.64
CA HIS A 64 0.27 0.49 11.87
C HIS A 64 1.46 1.05 11.08
N MET A 65 1.17 1.76 9.99
CA MET A 65 2.16 2.58 9.29
C MET A 65 2.16 3.99 9.90
N PHE A 66 3.01 4.21 10.89
CA PHE A 66 3.07 5.48 11.61
C PHE A 66 3.91 6.54 10.87
N PHE A 67 4.86 6.11 10.04
CA PHE A 67 5.86 6.98 9.42
C PHE A 67 6.20 6.51 8.00
N VAL A 68 6.17 7.42 7.03
CA VAL A 68 6.71 7.19 5.68
C VAL A 68 7.56 8.40 5.29
N PRO A 69 8.75 8.21 4.68
CA PRO A 69 9.54 9.33 4.21
C PRO A 69 8.76 10.21 3.24
N HIS A 70 9.03 11.50 3.28
CA HIS A 70 8.41 12.47 2.38
C HIS A 70 9.08 12.45 1.01
N GLU A 71 8.99 11.32 0.31
CA GLU A 71 9.48 11.13 -1.05
C GLU A 71 8.26 10.95 -1.97
N ASN A 72 8.20 11.74 -3.04
CA ASN A 72 7.01 11.89 -3.86
C ASN A 72 6.62 10.59 -4.58
N ILE A 73 7.59 9.81 -5.07
CA ILE A 73 7.30 8.56 -5.78
C ILE A 73 6.65 7.55 -4.82
N ILE A 74 7.19 7.39 -3.61
CA ILE A 74 6.65 6.51 -2.57
C ILE A 74 5.27 6.98 -2.14
N LEU A 75 5.10 8.28 -1.88
CA LEU A 75 3.81 8.83 -1.47
C LEU A 75 2.76 8.66 -2.56
N ASP A 76 3.04 9.08 -3.79
CA ASP A 76 2.08 9.11 -4.90
C ASP A 76 1.76 7.73 -5.47
N ARG A 77 2.74 6.82 -5.48
CA ARG A 77 2.57 5.48 -6.09
C ARG A 77 2.17 4.41 -5.09
N LEU A 78 2.53 4.56 -3.82
CA LEU A 78 2.30 3.52 -2.80
C LEU A 78 1.34 4.00 -1.72
N TYR A 79 1.67 5.10 -1.03
CA TYR A 79 0.99 5.47 0.20
C TYR A 79 -0.40 6.09 -0.02
N TRP A 80 -0.53 7.09 -0.90
CA TRP A 80 -1.83 7.69 -1.22
C TRP A 80 -2.80 6.69 -1.84
N PRO A 81 -2.40 5.86 -2.80
CA PRO A 81 -3.31 4.84 -3.33
C PRO A 81 -3.73 3.81 -2.26
N LEU A 82 -2.83 3.42 -1.35
CA LEU A 82 -3.20 2.55 -0.23
C LEU A 82 -4.19 3.24 0.73
N ARG A 83 -3.98 4.54 1.04
CA ARG A 83 -4.95 5.33 1.80
C ARG A 83 -6.31 5.36 1.11
N HIS A 84 -6.35 5.51 -0.21
CA HIS A 84 -7.59 5.45 -0.99
C HIS A 84 -8.22 4.04 -0.98
N ALA A 85 -7.42 2.98 -0.91
CA ALA A 85 -7.93 1.63 -0.73
C ALA A 85 -8.64 1.49 0.64
N LYS A 86 -8.03 2.00 1.72
CA LYS A 86 -8.67 2.04 3.04
C LYS A 86 -9.99 2.81 3.01
N ALA A 87 -9.98 4.00 2.40
CA ALA A 87 -11.18 4.82 2.23
C ALA A 87 -12.27 4.11 1.42
N SER A 88 -11.89 3.37 0.38
CA SER A 88 -12.83 2.58 -0.42
C SER A 88 -13.52 1.53 0.44
N TYR A 89 -12.78 0.81 1.29
CA TYR A 89 -13.35 -0.17 2.22
C TYR A 89 -14.31 0.48 3.22
N ILE A 90 -13.92 1.62 3.80
CA ILE A 90 -14.72 2.41 4.76
C ILE A 90 -16.07 2.82 4.15
N LEU A 91 -16.09 3.12 2.85
CA LEU A 91 -17.29 3.43 2.08
C LEU A 91 -18.01 2.17 1.53
N GLY A 92 -17.56 0.98 1.92
CA GLY A 92 -18.07 -0.34 1.49
C GLY A 92 -17.79 -0.70 0.04
N ASN A 93 -16.88 0.01 -0.63
CA ASN A 93 -16.39 -0.34 -1.96
C ASN A 93 -15.25 -1.37 -1.87
N CYS A 94 -15.63 -2.62 -1.60
CA CYS A 94 -14.68 -3.72 -1.45
C CYS A 94 -13.92 -4.02 -2.75
N LEU A 95 -14.58 -3.91 -3.90
CA LEU A 95 -13.95 -4.09 -5.21
C LEU A 95 -12.90 -3.00 -5.50
N GLY A 96 -13.21 -1.75 -5.17
CA GLY A 96 -12.26 -0.63 -5.26
C GLY A 96 -11.04 -0.85 -4.35
N THR A 97 -11.27 -1.35 -3.13
CA THR A 97 -10.20 -1.73 -2.20
C THR A 97 -9.27 -2.77 -2.82
N ILE A 98 -9.82 -3.86 -3.36
CA ILE A 98 -9.05 -4.94 -3.99
C ILE A 98 -8.28 -4.43 -5.20
N SER A 99 -8.91 -3.58 -6.01
CA SER A 99 -8.30 -3.01 -7.21
C SER A 99 -7.11 -2.11 -6.88
N LEU A 100 -7.28 -1.18 -5.94
CA LEU A 100 -6.23 -0.26 -5.52
C LEU A 100 -5.08 -1.01 -4.84
N CYS A 101 -5.38 -1.97 -3.96
CA CYS A 101 -4.35 -2.82 -3.35
C CYS A 101 -3.56 -3.62 -4.39
N GLY A 102 -4.26 -4.17 -5.39
CA GLY A 102 -3.63 -4.89 -6.50
C GLY A 102 -2.70 -4.00 -7.32
N MET A 103 -3.08 -2.74 -7.57
CA MET A 103 -2.24 -1.77 -8.27
C MET A 103 -1.01 -1.38 -7.43
N VAL A 104 -1.20 -1.10 -6.15
CA VAL A 104 -0.11 -0.77 -5.22
C VAL A 104 0.92 -1.88 -5.16
N ALA A 105 0.50 -3.15 -5.09
CA ALA A 105 1.43 -4.28 -5.08
C ALA A 105 2.28 -4.39 -6.35
N GLU A 106 1.75 -4.00 -7.51
CA GLU A 106 2.53 -3.92 -8.75
C GLU A 106 3.57 -2.79 -8.69
N MET A 107 3.18 -1.63 -8.15
CA MET A 107 4.09 -0.49 -7.97
C MET A 107 5.22 -0.82 -6.99
N VAL A 108 4.92 -1.53 -5.89
CA VAL A 108 5.97 -2.01 -4.97
C VAL A 108 6.92 -2.97 -5.68
N ALA A 109 6.42 -3.91 -6.48
CA ALA A 109 7.28 -4.85 -7.22
C ALA A 109 8.24 -4.13 -8.20
N ILE A 110 7.77 -3.06 -8.85
CA ILE A 110 8.59 -2.21 -9.72
C ILE A 110 9.65 -1.48 -8.89
N LEU A 111 9.26 -0.84 -7.78
CA LEU A 111 10.18 -0.13 -6.90
C LEU A 111 11.30 -1.05 -6.37
N ILE A 112 10.97 -2.26 -5.92
CA ILE A 112 11.96 -3.24 -5.47
C ILE A 112 12.96 -3.56 -6.59
N PHE A 113 12.47 -3.77 -7.82
CA PHE A 113 13.34 -4.08 -8.95
C PHE A 113 14.29 -2.93 -9.25
N ASP A 114 13.77 -1.71 -9.36
CA ASP A 114 14.56 -0.52 -9.71
C ASP A 114 15.65 -0.24 -8.68
N ILE A 115 15.33 -0.31 -7.39
CA ILE A 115 16.32 -0.10 -6.32
C ILE A 115 17.45 -1.14 -6.39
N ASN A 116 17.14 -2.41 -6.66
CA ASN A 116 18.14 -3.47 -6.71
C ASN A 116 18.97 -3.49 -8.00
N MET A 117 18.41 -3.03 -9.13
CA MET A 117 19.13 -2.96 -10.39
C MET A 117 20.23 -1.91 -10.37
N VAL A 118 20.02 -0.77 -9.71
CA VAL A 118 21.06 0.24 -9.54
C VAL A 118 22.24 -0.34 -8.74
N TYR A 119 21.97 -1.09 -7.66
CA TYR A 119 23.00 -1.63 -6.77
C TYR A 119 23.90 -2.69 -7.43
N SER A 120 23.33 -3.53 -8.30
CA SER A 120 24.10 -4.56 -9.01
C SER A 120 25.21 -3.95 -9.90
N ASN A 121 25.14 -2.66 -10.21
CA ASN A 121 26.03 -1.98 -11.14
C ASN A 121 27.11 -1.12 -10.46
N GLU A 122 26.94 -0.75 -9.19
CA GLU A 122 28.02 -0.19 -8.37
C GLU A 122 29.16 -1.21 -8.19
N SER A 123 28.87 -2.49 -8.40
CA SER A 123 29.83 -3.60 -8.41
C SER A 123 30.48 -3.87 -9.79
N GLY A 124 30.08 -3.14 -10.85
CA GLY A 124 30.73 -3.14 -12.17
C GLY A 124 29.81 -3.28 -13.40
N ASN A 125 30.08 -2.46 -14.42
CA ASN A 125 29.83 -2.66 -15.87
C ASN A 125 28.41 -2.59 -16.49
N CYS A 126 27.42 -1.90 -15.90
CA CYS A 126 26.14 -1.65 -16.61
C CYS A 126 25.92 -0.16 -16.90
N SER A 127 25.81 0.20 -18.19
CA SER A 127 25.55 1.58 -18.60
C SER A 127 24.12 2.00 -18.28
N ASP A 128 23.89 3.29 -17.96
CA ASP A 128 22.57 3.86 -17.66
C ASP A 128 21.49 3.52 -18.68
N ILE A 129 21.86 3.40 -19.96
CA ILE A 129 20.96 3.02 -21.06
C ILE A 129 20.46 1.58 -20.89
N SER A 130 21.36 0.66 -20.54
CA SER A 130 21.00 -0.73 -20.30
C SER A 130 20.15 -0.93 -19.04
N GLN A 131 20.37 -0.10 -18.00
CA GLN A 131 19.53 -0.08 -16.81
C GLN A 131 18.09 0.36 -17.12
N ARG A 132 17.94 1.51 -17.78
CA ARG A 132 16.61 2.01 -18.19
C ARG A 132 15.88 0.99 -19.06
N LYS A 133 16.60 0.35 -20.00
CA LYS A 133 16.02 -0.70 -20.83
C LYS A 133 15.54 -1.90 -20.00
N ASN A 134 16.27 -2.29 -18.96
CA ASN A 134 15.89 -3.39 -18.08
C ASN A 134 14.67 -3.07 -17.20
N SER A 135 14.59 -1.86 -16.63
CA SER A 135 13.42 -1.37 -15.88
C SER A 135 12.17 -1.32 -16.77
N VAL A 136 12.26 -0.70 -17.96
CA VAL A 136 11.15 -0.67 -18.92
C VAL A 136 10.70 -2.09 -19.33
N ASN A 137 11.64 -3.01 -19.51
CA ASN A 137 11.29 -4.40 -19.82
C ASN A 137 10.63 -5.12 -18.63
N PHE A 138 11.04 -4.82 -17.39
CA PHE A 138 10.43 -5.37 -16.18
C PHE A 138 9.01 -4.84 -15.97
N GLU A 139 8.79 -3.53 -16.18
CA GLU A 139 7.48 -2.90 -16.15
C GLU A 139 6.53 -3.45 -17.22
N LYS A 140 7.01 -4.05 -18.30
CA LYS A 140 6.13 -4.70 -19.30
C LYS A 140 5.70 -6.12 -18.92
N LEU A 141 6.31 -6.70 -17.89
CA LEU A 141 5.95 -8.04 -17.43
C LEU A 141 4.61 -8.01 -16.69
N GLY A 142 3.80 -9.06 -16.84
CA GLY A 142 2.64 -9.27 -15.97
C GLY A 142 3.06 -9.68 -14.54
N GLN A 143 2.16 -9.49 -13.56
CA GLN A 143 2.44 -9.68 -12.14
C GLN A 143 3.18 -10.98 -11.79
N ALA A 144 2.69 -12.12 -12.29
CA ALA A 144 3.28 -13.42 -11.99
C ALA A 144 4.74 -13.52 -12.44
N LYS A 145 5.07 -12.93 -13.61
CA LYS A 145 6.43 -12.88 -14.13
C LYS A 145 7.31 -11.92 -13.34
N ARG A 146 6.77 -10.79 -12.87
CA ARG A 146 7.48 -9.85 -11.98
C ARG A 146 7.85 -10.52 -10.67
N ILE A 147 6.88 -11.15 -9.99
CA ILE A 147 7.10 -11.86 -8.72
C ILE A 147 8.17 -12.95 -8.89
N LYS A 148 8.04 -13.78 -9.93
CA LYS A 148 9.03 -14.83 -10.22
C LYS A 148 10.43 -14.25 -10.41
N LYS A 149 10.56 -13.20 -11.24
CA LYS A 149 11.87 -12.59 -11.52
C LYS A 149 12.49 -11.97 -10.26
N LEU A 150 11.71 -11.28 -9.43
CA LEU A 150 12.21 -10.75 -8.15
C LEU A 150 12.73 -11.85 -7.23
N PHE A 151 12.02 -12.98 -7.14
CA PHE A 151 12.41 -14.11 -6.31
C PHE A 151 13.64 -14.84 -6.86
N ASP A 152 13.67 -15.13 -8.16
CA ASP A 152 14.82 -15.77 -8.83
C ASP A 152 16.09 -14.92 -8.71
N SER A 153 15.95 -13.59 -8.77
CA SER A 153 17.03 -12.62 -8.53
C SER A 153 17.37 -12.39 -7.05
N LYS A 154 16.69 -13.06 -6.12
CA LYS A 154 16.85 -12.91 -4.66
C LYS A 154 16.63 -11.48 -4.14
N PHE A 155 15.84 -10.68 -4.85
CA PHE A 155 15.46 -9.33 -4.41
C PHE A 155 14.32 -9.35 -3.39
N ILE A 156 13.60 -10.47 -3.31
CA ILE A 156 12.58 -10.75 -2.30
C ILE A 156 12.78 -12.16 -1.75
N ASP A 157 12.36 -12.38 -0.52
CA ASP A 157 12.32 -13.70 0.11
C ASP A 157 11.00 -14.44 -0.20
N GLU A 158 10.86 -15.63 0.37
CA GLU A 158 9.66 -16.45 0.19
C GLU A 158 8.42 -15.82 0.83
N ASP A 159 8.58 -15.07 1.92
CA ASP A 159 7.46 -14.43 2.61
C ASP A 159 6.83 -13.32 1.76
N ILE A 160 7.64 -12.39 1.24
CA ILE A 160 7.18 -11.34 0.33
C ILE A 160 6.60 -11.96 -0.96
N ARG A 161 7.25 -13.00 -1.51
CA ARG A 161 6.74 -13.72 -2.69
C ARG A 161 5.33 -14.25 -2.45
N ASN A 162 5.11 -14.93 -1.32
CA ASN A 162 3.82 -15.52 -0.99
C ASN A 162 2.76 -14.44 -0.78
N LYS A 163 3.08 -13.32 -0.12
CA LYS A 163 2.16 -12.18 0.04
C LYS A 163 1.75 -11.57 -1.32
N LEU A 164 2.71 -11.29 -2.20
CA LEU A 164 2.44 -10.76 -3.54
C LEU A 164 1.61 -11.75 -4.39
N ASP A 165 1.85 -13.05 -4.26
CA ASP A 165 1.07 -14.06 -4.99
C ASP A 165 -0.36 -14.20 -4.45
N SER A 166 -0.58 -14.10 -3.13
CA SER A 166 -1.92 -14.05 -2.54
C SER A 166 -2.70 -12.84 -3.03
N ILE A 167 -2.07 -11.65 -3.04
CA ILE A 167 -2.65 -10.42 -3.61
C ILE A 167 -3.07 -10.64 -5.06
N ARG A 168 -2.18 -11.21 -5.89
CA ARG A 168 -2.48 -11.53 -7.30
C ARG A 168 -3.68 -12.46 -7.43
N LYS A 169 -3.75 -13.52 -6.62
CA LYS A 169 -4.84 -14.51 -6.66
C LYS A 169 -6.19 -13.89 -6.31
N ILE A 170 -6.25 -13.12 -5.21
CA ILE A 170 -7.48 -12.43 -4.78
C ILE A 170 -7.93 -11.43 -5.84
N ARG A 171 -7.02 -10.58 -6.35
CA ARG A 171 -7.35 -9.64 -7.43
C ARG A 171 -7.90 -10.35 -8.66
N ASN A 172 -7.24 -11.42 -9.10
CA ASN A 172 -7.64 -12.15 -10.29
C ASN A 172 -9.01 -12.79 -10.15
N LYS A 173 -9.35 -13.29 -8.95
CA LYS A 173 -10.67 -13.84 -8.62
C LYS A 173 -11.79 -12.85 -8.92
N TYR A 174 -11.67 -11.59 -8.48
CA TYR A 174 -12.76 -10.60 -8.59
C TYR A 174 -12.72 -9.70 -9.82
N LEU A 175 -11.55 -9.43 -10.40
CA LEU A 175 -11.42 -8.48 -11.52
C LEU A 175 -11.44 -9.13 -12.91
N HIS A 176 -11.29 -10.46 -13.00
CA HIS A 176 -11.17 -11.14 -14.30
C HIS A 176 -12.29 -12.13 -14.60
N PHE A 177 -13.16 -12.44 -13.64
CA PHE A 177 -14.24 -13.41 -13.81
C PHE A 177 -15.60 -12.80 -13.50
N PHE A 178 -16.44 -12.66 -14.53
CA PHE A 178 -17.80 -12.11 -14.38
C PHE A 178 -18.71 -13.01 -13.54
N SER A 179 -18.51 -14.32 -13.58
CA SER A 179 -19.30 -15.31 -12.83
C SER A 179 -18.94 -15.40 -11.34
N GLN A 180 -17.95 -14.63 -10.88
CA GLN A 180 -17.46 -14.74 -9.52
C GLN A 180 -18.50 -14.24 -8.51
N SER A 181 -18.78 -15.06 -7.49
CA SER A 181 -19.60 -14.67 -6.35
C SER A 181 -18.87 -13.67 -5.45
N TYR A 182 -19.61 -12.67 -4.95
CA TYR A 182 -19.12 -11.62 -4.04
C TYR A 182 -19.38 -11.94 -2.57
N VAL A 183 -19.77 -13.17 -2.24
CA VAL A 183 -20.05 -13.61 -0.85
C VAL A 183 -18.88 -13.30 0.10
N ASP A 184 -17.65 -13.54 -0.33
CA ASP A 184 -16.45 -13.33 0.50
C ASP A 184 -15.74 -11.98 0.28
N ILE A 185 -16.29 -11.10 -0.58
CA ILE A 185 -15.53 -9.92 -1.07
C ILE A 185 -15.13 -8.97 0.06
N GLU A 186 -15.97 -8.83 1.08
CA GLU A 186 -15.69 -7.96 2.22
C GLU A 186 -14.49 -8.48 3.03
N LYS A 187 -14.52 -9.76 3.41
CA LYS A 187 -13.43 -10.43 4.11
C LYS A 187 -12.13 -10.38 3.31
N GLU A 188 -12.19 -10.76 2.03
CA GLU A 188 -11.00 -10.79 1.16
C GLU A 188 -10.48 -9.37 0.86
N SER A 189 -11.32 -8.33 0.88
CA SER A 189 -10.85 -6.95 0.73
C SER A 189 -10.04 -6.45 1.91
N ILE A 190 -10.39 -6.84 3.15
CA ILE A 190 -9.59 -6.55 4.34
C ILE A 190 -8.28 -7.32 4.27
N GLU A 191 -8.32 -8.61 3.97
CA GLU A 191 -7.12 -9.44 3.82
C GLU A 191 -6.16 -8.83 2.79
N MET A 192 -6.70 -8.45 1.63
CA MET A 192 -5.96 -7.78 0.57
C MET A 192 -5.31 -6.47 1.03
N PHE A 193 -6.04 -5.65 1.80
CA PHE A 193 -5.51 -4.43 2.38
C PHE A 193 -4.36 -4.73 3.36
N CYS A 194 -4.55 -5.66 4.28
CA CYS A 194 -3.54 -6.05 5.27
C CYS A 194 -2.29 -6.63 4.60
N LEU A 195 -2.44 -7.51 3.60
CA LEU A 195 -1.31 -8.06 2.84
C LEU A 195 -0.53 -6.94 2.14
N THR A 196 -1.23 -6.02 1.48
CA THR A 196 -0.60 -4.92 0.74
C THR A 196 0.11 -3.94 1.67
N ALA A 197 -0.53 -3.58 2.78
CA ALA A 197 0.06 -2.75 3.82
C ALA A 197 1.33 -3.40 4.43
N ASN A 198 1.31 -4.71 4.67
CA ASN A 198 2.48 -5.44 5.14
C ASN A 198 3.62 -5.45 4.11
N VAL A 199 3.32 -5.66 2.82
CA VAL A 199 4.34 -5.60 1.77
C VAL A 199 4.97 -4.21 1.72
N ILE A 200 4.18 -3.13 1.80
CA ILE A 200 4.71 -1.75 1.88
C ILE A 200 5.56 -1.58 3.13
N LEU A 201 5.10 -2.03 4.30
CA LEU A 201 5.83 -1.92 5.56
C LEU A 201 7.21 -2.58 5.48
N ILE A 202 7.26 -3.83 5.02
CA ILE A 202 8.50 -4.62 4.91
C ILE A 202 9.48 -3.98 3.91
N THR A 203 8.96 -3.41 2.82
CA THR A 203 9.79 -2.92 1.70
C THR A 203 10.24 -1.48 1.90
N THR A 204 9.35 -0.64 2.43
CA THR A 204 9.55 0.81 2.50
C THR A 204 9.71 1.33 3.91
N MET A 205 9.21 0.69 4.97
CA MET A 205 9.26 1.36 6.28
C MET A 205 10.57 1.15 7.03
N PRO A 206 11.08 2.22 7.66
CA PRO A 206 12.09 2.08 8.69
C PRO A 206 11.63 1.16 9.82
N GLY A 207 12.51 0.31 10.34
CA GLY A 207 12.35 -0.24 11.69
C GLY A 207 12.38 0.87 12.75
N TYR A 208 12.09 0.55 14.00
CA TYR A 208 12.23 1.50 15.11
C TYR A 208 13.25 0.96 16.09
N GLN A 209 14.30 1.74 16.35
CA GLN A 209 15.36 1.37 17.29
C GLN A 209 15.73 2.60 18.12
N ASP A 210 15.65 2.45 19.44
CA ASP A 210 16.06 3.49 20.42
C ASP A 210 15.44 4.87 20.20
N GLY A 211 14.15 4.94 19.83
CA GLY A 211 13.46 6.22 19.61
C GLY A 211 13.64 6.81 18.20
N ALA A 212 14.41 6.15 17.33
CA ALA A 212 14.68 6.58 15.97
C ALA A 212 14.08 5.63 14.92
N ALA A 213 13.57 6.21 13.83
CA ALA A 213 13.21 5.45 12.65
C ALA A 213 14.48 5.01 11.90
N VAL A 214 14.71 3.71 11.80
CA VAL A 214 15.85 3.09 11.09
C VAL A 214 15.41 2.66 9.71
N LEU A 215 15.71 3.46 8.67
CA LEU A 215 15.28 3.19 7.29
C LEU A 215 15.57 1.75 6.89
N SER A 216 14.64 1.12 6.17
CA SER A 216 14.95 -0.15 5.53
C SER A 216 16.18 0.06 4.64
N PRO A 217 17.08 -0.93 4.51
CA PRO A 217 18.25 -0.80 3.64
C PRO A 217 17.86 -0.41 2.20
N ILE A 218 16.70 -0.85 1.74
CA ILE A 218 16.11 -0.53 0.43
C ILE A 218 15.76 0.96 0.36
N LEU A 219 15.04 1.47 1.35
CA LEU A 219 14.59 2.86 1.38
C LEU A 219 15.74 3.85 1.57
N ARG A 220 16.68 3.55 2.49
CA ARG A 220 17.87 4.38 2.71
C ARG A 220 18.61 4.63 1.40
N LYS A 221 18.87 3.56 0.66
CA LYS A 221 19.57 3.62 -0.62
C LYS A 221 18.80 4.43 -1.66
N HIS A 222 17.48 4.27 -1.73
CA HIS A 222 16.65 5.06 -2.62
C HIS A 222 16.76 6.57 -2.32
N LEU A 223 16.73 6.94 -1.04
CA LEU A 223 16.85 8.34 -0.61
C LEU A 223 18.26 8.92 -0.87
N GLU A 224 19.33 8.14 -0.67
CA GLU A 224 20.70 8.52 -1.03
C GLU A 224 20.81 8.80 -2.55
N GLN A 225 20.17 8.00 -3.40
CA GLN A 225 20.16 8.21 -4.86
C GLN A 225 19.43 9.49 -5.29
N GLN A 226 18.39 9.89 -4.55
CA GLN A 226 17.68 11.13 -4.82
C GLN A 226 18.40 12.36 -4.26
N GLY A 227 19.56 12.18 -3.59
CA GLY A 227 20.29 13.27 -2.93
C GLY A 227 19.54 13.83 -1.71
N ILE A 228 18.63 13.05 -1.13
CA ILE A 228 17.86 13.41 0.08
C ILE A 228 18.67 13.09 1.34
N LEU A 229 19.57 12.10 1.27
CA LEU A 229 20.47 11.65 2.34
C LEU A 229 21.94 11.92 2.02
#